data_AF-A0A256IGL3-F1
#
_entry.id   AF-A0A256IGL3-F1
#
_cell.length_a   1.000
_cell.length_b   1.000
_cell.length_c   1.000
_cell.angle_alpha   90.00
_cell.angle_beta   90.00
_cell.angle_gamma   90.00
#
_symmetry.space_group_name_H-M   'P 1'
#
loop_
_entity.id
_entity.type
_entity.pdbx_description
1 polymer ?
#
loop_
_entity_poly.entity_id
_entity_poly.type
_entity_poly.pdbx_seq_one_letter_code
_entity_poly.pdbx_strand_id
1 'polypeptide(L)'
;MTAGTEHEVALSDEIEQFLHLVSTSDEAELRKTLDMAAPTYETFAGWDALQTHGNPIELHGLSTVLDSFSAASNSAAYERDTALEQWGDDHWETWKDEYCAYVFGEVLSKCDLTELQAADVEPFLDDLSVAEPLSNVIPIYLLGGRWQPWDTFQQLSTTKPDKAATVLSNLLNEDAGPLVDRLESFNDLYSELSDSGSERMSVATMLLMIVHPDQYVMYRYQMFDDFFSEFSDYSVPYGFNPGDYVLMLDALRGVQADLDTTTDHDVRMLDVHSLLWLVHRKGPP
;
A
#
# COMPACT_ATOMS: atom_id res chain seq x y z
N MET A 1 28.38 8.31 -21.44
CA MET A 1 29.14 9.55 -21.73
C MET A 1 30.22 9.25 -22.75
N THR A 2 30.19 9.98 -23.86
CA THR A 2 31.13 9.93 -24.99
C THR A 2 32.24 10.98 -24.88
N ALA A 3 32.19 11.84 -23.85
CA ALA A 3 33.22 12.81 -23.53
C ALA A 3 34.61 12.16 -23.46
N GLY A 4 35.57 12.67 -24.25
CA GLY A 4 36.93 12.14 -24.31
C GLY A 4 37.09 10.87 -25.14
N THR A 5 36.10 10.49 -25.96
CA THR A 5 36.19 9.38 -26.92
C THR A 5 36.25 9.90 -28.38
N GLU A 6 36.60 9.03 -29.34
CA GLU A 6 36.61 9.38 -30.77
C GLU A 6 35.21 9.68 -31.35
N HIS A 7 34.15 9.45 -30.58
CA HIS A 7 32.75 9.66 -30.95
C HIS A 7 32.04 10.61 -30.00
N GLU A 8 32.77 11.59 -29.46
CA GLU A 8 32.21 12.62 -28.58
C GLU A 8 31.09 13.41 -29.28
N VAL A 9 29.89 13.31 -28.74
CA VAL A 9 28.70 14.07 -29.17
C VAL A 9 28.36 15.16 -28.17
N ALA A 10 27.58 16.15 -28.58
CA ALA A 10 27.16 17.21 -27.67
C ALA A 10 26.33 16.62 -26.52
N LEU A 11 26.49 17.16 -25.31
CA LEU A 11 25.74 16.72 -24.14
C LEU A 11 24.21 16.78 -24.36
N SER A 12 23.73 17.73 -25.17
CA SER A 12 22.32 17.80 -25.58
C SER A 12 21.87 16.55 -26.30
N ASP A 13 22.71 16.01 -27.19
CA ASP A 13 22.40 14.86 -28.02
C ASP A 13 22.50 13.58 -27.18
N GLU A 14 23.41 13.53 -26.20
CA GLU A 14 23.46 12.45 -25.22
C GLU A 14 22.21 12.41 -24.34
N ILE A 15 21.76 13.58 -23.87
CA ILE A 15 20.53 13.72 -23.08
C ILE A 15 19.31 13.35 -23.94
N GLU A 16 19.24 13.79 -25.19
CA GLU A 16 18.13 13.48 -26.09
C GLU A 16 18.06 11.98 -26.41
N GLN A 17 19.21 11.34 -26.71
CA GLN A 17 19.27 9.89 -26.93
C GLN A 17 18.94 9.10 -25.66
N PHE A 18 19.39 9.59 -24.51
CA PHE A 18 19.03 9.00 -23.22
C PHE A 18 17.52 9.09 -23.00
N LEU A 19 16.92 10.28 -23.10
CA LEU A 19 15.47 10.50 -22.95
C LEU A 19 14.66 9.70 -23.99
N HIS A 20 15.17 9.56 -25.21
CA HIS A 20 14.53 8.76 -26.24
C HIS A 20 14.51 7.27 -25.87
N LEU A 21 15.67 6.69 -25.52
CA LEU A 21 15.81 5.30 -25.10
C LEU A 21 14.86 4.98 -23.93
N VAL A 22 14.89 5.85 -22.93
CA VAL A 22 14.04 5.88 -21.74
C VAL A 22 12.55 5.95 -22.11
N SER A 23 12.16 6.74 -23.12
CA SER A 23 10.76 6.84 -23.57
C SER A 23 10.24 5.66 -24.43
N THR A 24 11.13 4.82 -24.97
CA THR A 24 10.77 3.80 -25.98
C THR A 24 11.08 2.36 -25.60
N SER A 25 11.90 2.13 -24.58
CA SER A 25 12.31 0.79 -24.14
C SER A 25 11.62 0.40 -22.83
N ASP A 26 11.35 -0.89 -22.67
CA ASP A 26 10.85 -1.43 -21.39
C ASP A 26 11.96 -1.59 -20.35
N GLU A 27 11.57 -1.79 -19.09
CA GLU A 27 12.48 -1.86 -17.95
C GLU A 27 13.55 -2.94 -18.10
N ALA A 28 13.16 -4.12 -18.59
CA ALA A 28 14.08 -5.24 -18.79
C ALA A 28 15.13 -4.93 -19.87
N GLU A 29 14.72 -4.23 -20.92
CA GLU A 29 15.60 -3.78 -22.00
C GLU A 29 16.54 -2.66 -21.53
N LEU A 30 16.07 -1.70 -20.72
CA LEU A 30 16.89 -0.64 -20.14
C LEU A 30 17.92 -1.19 -19.13
N ARG A 31 17.49 -2.04 -18.20
CA ARG A 31 18.40 -2.69 -17.22
C ARG A 31 19.52 -3.46 -17.91
N LYS A 32 19.19 -4.16 -18.99
CA LYS A 32 20.15 -4.91 -19.80
C LYS A 32 21.07 -4.01 -20.63
N THR A 33 20.54 -2.92 -21.19
CA THR A 33 21.28 -2.04 -22.11
C THR A 33 22.20 -1.08 -21.38
N LEU A 34 21.79 -0.58 -20.22
CA LEU A 34 22.53 0.41 -19.44
C LEU A 34 23.35 -0.18 -18.29
N ASP A 35 23.21 -1.48 -18.01
CA ASP A 35 23.80 -2.12 -16.82
C ASP A 35 23.47 -1.32 -15.55
N MET A 36 22.17 -1.19 -15.28
CA MET A 36 21.62 -0.33 -14.20
C MET A 36 22.10 -0.73 -12.79
N ALA A 37 22.79 -1.86 -12.63
CA ALA A 37 23.47 -2.25 -11.39
C ALA A 37 24.82 -1.52 -11.17
N ALA A 38 25.31 -0.77 -12.16
CA ALA A 38 26.53 0.00 -12.04
C ALA A 38 26.31 1.26 -11.15
N PRO A 39 27.28 1.64 -10.30
CA PRO A 39 27.16 2.81 -9.39
C PRO A 39 26.84 4.14 -10.08
N THR A 40 27.05 4.24 -11.40
CA THR A 40 26.74 5.46 -12.18
C THR A 40 25.24 5.67 -12.38
N TYR A 41 24.44 4.60 -12.29
CA TYR A 41 22.99 4.62 -12.48
C TYR A 41 22.20 4.36 -11.19
N GLU A 42 22.90 4.28 -10.05
CA GLU A 42 22.28 4.05 -8.74
C GLU A 42 21.29 5.18 -8.36
N THR A 43 21.57 6.43 -8.77
CA THR A 43 20.64 7.57 -8.63
C THR A 43 19.52 7.60 -9.67
N PHE A 44 19.52 6.68 -10.63
CA PHE A 44 18.50 6.52 -11.67
C PHE A 44 17.52 5.38 -11.39
N ALA A 45 17.73 4.61 -10.30
CA ALA A 45 16.73 3.69 -9.78
C ALA A 45 15.47 4.48 -9.39
N GLY A 46 14.29 4.00 -9.84
CA GLY A 46 12.99 4.66 -9.60
C GLY A 46 12.60 5.73 -10.63
N TRP A 47 13.35 5.90 -11.73
CA TRP A 47 12.94 6.84 -12.80
C TRP A 47 11.66 6.39 -13.54
N ASP A 48 11.42 5.09 -13.63
CA ASP A 48 10.16 4.48 -14.10
C ASP A 48 8.98 4.79 -13.17
N ALA A 49 9.23 5.00 -11.87
CA ALA A 49 8.19 5.50 -10.96
C ALA A 49 7.78 6.96 -11.24
N LEU A 50 8.50 7.68 -12.10
CA LEU A 50 8.11 8.99 -12.64
C LEU A 50 7.40 8.87 -14.00
N GLN A 51 7.39 7.70 -14.64
CA GLN A 51 6.49 7.45 -15.76
C GLN A 51 5.08 7.29 -15.21
N THR A 52 4.11 7.98 -15.82
CA THR A 52 2.67 7.76 -15.58
C THR A 52 2.38 6.26 -15.53
N HIS A 53 2.02 5.76 -14.35
CA HIS A 53 1.79 4.34 -14.05
C HIS A 53 0.63 3.71 -14.86
N GLY A 54 0.02 4.48 -15.75
CA GLY A 54 -1.13 4.17 -16.59
C GLY A 54 -1.98 5.42 -16.76
N ASN A 55 -3.14 5.30 -17.40
CA ASN A 55 -4.12 6.37 -17.39
C ASN A 55 -4.77 6.43 -15.98
N PRO A 56 -5.10 7.63 -15.47
CA PRO A 56 -5.88 7.76 -14.24
C PRO A 56 -7.16 6.92 -14.31
N ILE A 57 -7.50 6.25 -13.21
CA ILE A 57 -8.74 5.49 -13.11
C ILE A 57 -9.89 6.47 -12.86
N GLU A 58 -10.86 6.50 -13.78
CA GLU A 58 -12.07 7.30 -13.62
C GLU A 58 -13.13 6.47 -12.88
N LEU A 59 -13.56 6.99 -11.72
CA LEU A 59 -14.63 6.38 -10.93
C LEU A 59 -16.00 6.97 -11.33
N HIS A 60 -17.00 6.12 -11.43
CA HIS A 60 -18.38 6.49 -11.80
C HIS A 60 -19.41 5.80 -10.91
N GLY A 61 -20.56 6.45 -10.68
CA GLY A 61 -21.68 5.85 -9.95
C GLY A 61 -21.52 5.78 -8.42
N LEU A 62 -20.53 6.48 -7.84
CA LEU A 62 -20.23 6.41 -6.41
C LEU A 62 -21.20 7.15 -5.49
N SER A 63 -21.96 8.12 -5.99
CA SER A 63 -22.70 9.08 -5.15
C SER A 63 -23.56 8.42 -4.07
N THR A 64 -24.33 7.38 -4.44
CA THR A 64 -25.21 6.68 -3.50
C THR A 64 -24.42 5.97 -2.38
N VAL A 65 -23.26 5.40 -2.71
CA VAL A 65 -22.40 4.71 -1.74
C VAL A 65 -21.77 5.73 -0.80
N LEU A 66 -21.23 6.83 -1.33
CA LEU A 66 -20.62 7.90 -0.54
C LEU A 66 -21.62 8.56 0.40
N ASP A 67 -22.82 8.88 -0.10
CA ASP A 67 -23.91 9.45 0.70
C ASP A 67 -24.32 8.51 1.84
N SER A 68 -24.46 7.22 1.54
CA SER A 68 -24.87 6.21 2.52
C SER A 68 -23.79 5.99 3.59
N PHE A 69 -22.52 5.90 3.17
CA PHE A 69 -21.39 5.77 4.08
C PHE A 69 -21.25 7.00 4.98
N SER A 70 -21.35 8.20 4.42
CA SER A 70 -21.26 9.46 5.17
C SER A 70 -22.38 9.56 6.20
N ALA A 71 -23.63 9.25 5.81
CA ALA A 71 -24.77 9.27 6.72
C ALA A 71 -24.62 8.24 7.87
N ALA A 72 -24.18 7.02 7.55
CA ALA A 72 -23.92 5.98 8.52
C ALA A 72 -22.80 6.41 9.50
N SER A 73 -21.69 6.91 8.97
CA SER A 73 -20.53 7.34 9.76
C SER A 73 -20.87 8.52 10.69
N ASN A 74 -21.58 9.54 10.19
CA ASN A 74 -22.05 10.67 11.00
C ASN A 74 -23.03 10.26 12.11
N SER A 75 -23.67 9.09 11.98
CA SER A 75 -24.57 8.53 13.00
C SER A 75 -23.92 7.51 13.94
N ALA A 76 -22.59 7.38 13.90
CA ALA A 76 -21.81 6.39 14.66
C ALA A 76 -22.19 4.92 14.36
N ALA A 77 -22.71 4.64 13.16
CA ALA A 77 -23.18 3.30 12.77
C ALA A 77 -22.11 2.21 12.86
N TYR A 78 -20.84 2.60 12.75
CA TYR A 78 -19.69 1.68 12.76
C TYR A 78 -19.03 1.54 14.13
N GLU A 79 -19.65 2.06 15.20
CA GLU A 79 -19.24 1.81 16.59
C GLU A 79 -19.84 0.50 17.13
N ARG A 80 -19.17 -0.09 18.14
CA ARG A 80 -19.45 -1.44 18.64
C ARG A 80 -20.88 -1.67 19.15
N ASP A 81 -21.53 -0.64 19.71
CA ASP A 81 -22.80 -0.77 20.43
C ASP A 81 -23.93 0.10 19.82
N THR A 82 -23.84 0.47 18.54
CA THR A 82 -24.85 1.30 17.85
C THR A 82 -26.05 0.50 17.36
N ALA A 83 -27.21 1.17 17.24
CA ALA A 83 -28.43 0.56 16.72
C ALA A 83 -28.31 0.21 15.22
N LEU A 84 -28.80 -0.98 14.86
CA LEU A 84 -28.75 -1.49 13.49
C LEU A 84 -29.84 -0.89 12.60
N GLU A 85 -29.66 0.35 12.14
CA GLU A 85 -30.56 1.03 11.20
C GLU A 85 -29.89 1.56 9.91
N GLN A 86 -28.58 1.37 9.72
CA GLN A 86 -27.78 2.01 8.68
C GLN A 86 -27.02 1.00 7.81
N TRP A 87 -26.58 1.41 6.62
CA TRP A 87 -25.81 0.51 5.76
C TRP A 87 -24.48 0.09 6.42
N GLY A 88 -24.34 -1.22 6.67
CA GLY A 88 -23.13 -1.79 7.27
C GLY A 88 -23.06 -1.70 8.80
N ASP A 89 -24.15 -1.35 9.48
CA ASP A 89 -24.22 -1.22 10.94
C ASP A 89 -23.88 -2.49 11.76
N ASP A 90 -23.93 -3.67 11.14
CA ASP A 90 -23.49 -4.93 11.75
C ASP A 90 -21.97 -5.14 11.66
N HIS A 91 -21.24 -4.15 11.13
CA HIS A 91 -19.79 -4.12 11.03
C HIS A 91 -19.23 -3.01 11.93
N TRP A 92 -18.68 -3.40 13.07
CA TRP A 92 -17.83 -2.53 13.87
C TRP A 92 -16.54 -2.28 13.10
N GLU A 93 -16.27 -1.03 12.72
CA GLU A 93 -15.06 -0.63 11.97
C GLU A 93 -14.18 0.38 12.73
N THR A 94 -14.72 1.06 13.74
CA THR A 94 -13.94 2.02 14.58
C THR A 94 -12.84 1.36 15.42
N TRP A 95 -12.83 0.02 15.53
CA TRP A 95 -11.71 -0.71 16.14
C TRP A 95 -10.37 -0.39 15.45
N LYS A 96 -10.39 -0.01 14.16
CA LYS A 96 -9.19 0.37 13.42
C LYS A 96 -8.57 1.63 14.00
N ASP A 97 -9.38 2.58 14.46
CA ASP A 97 -8.93 3.81 15.11
C ASP A 97 -8.22 3.50 16.44
N GLU A 98 -8.84 2.64 17.25
CA GLU A 98 -8.27 2.16 18.53
C GLU A 98 -6.92 1.46 18.31
N TYR A 99 -6.83 0.61 17.28
CA TYR A 99 -5.58 -0.08 16.95
C TYR A 99 -4.52 0.88 16.43
N CYS A 100 -4.86 1.83 15.56
CA CYS A 100 -3.91 2.86 15.09
C CYS A 100 -3.38 3.69 16.28
N ALA A 101 -4.26 4.09 17.20
CA ALA A 101 -3.86 4.82 18.40
C ALA A 101 -2.88 4.01 19.27
N TYR A 102 -3.13 2.70 19.44
CA TYR A 102 -2.19 1.80 20.10
C TYR A 102 -0.84 1.73 19.36
N VAL A 103 -0.85 1.57 18.04
CA VAL A 103 0.38 1.49 17.23
C VAL A 103 1.21 2.77 17.39
N PHE A 104 0.61 3.95 17.23
CA PHE A 104 1.31 5.22 17.39
C PHE A 104 1.80 5.46 18.82
N GLY A 105 0.98 5.16 19.83
CA GLY A 105 1.31 5.43 21.23
C GLY A 105 2.33 4.46 21.83
N GLU A 106 2.21 3.18 21.51
CA GLU A 106 2.91 2.10 22.20
C GLU A 106 3.95 1.37 21.34
N VAL A 107 3.75 1.26 20.02
CA VAL A 107 4.66 0.50 19.15
C VAL A 107 5.72 1.43 18.55
N LEU A 108 5.27 2.50 17.88
CA LEU A 108 6.15 3.44 17.19
C LEU A 108 6.93 4.33 18.16
N SER A 109 6.54 4.41 19.43
CA SER A 109 7.30 5.11 20.46
C SER A 109 8.55 4.35 20.92
N LYS A 110 8.68 3.06 20.57
CA LYS A 110 9.78 2.17 20.98
C LYS A 110 10.83 1.93 19.89
N CYS A 111 10.54 2.27 18.63
CA CYS A 111 11.41 1.97 17.49
C CYS A 111 11.47 3.13 16.50
N ASP A 112 12.61 3.31 15.84
CA ASP A 112 12.74 4.24 14.72
C ASP A 112 12.48 3.50 13.42
N LEU A 113 11.34 3.76 12.80
CA LEU A 113 10.94 3.12 11.55
C LEU A 113 11.80 3.51 10.35
N THR A 114 12.52 4.62 10.43
CA THR A 114 13.41 5.05 9.34
C THR A 114 14.74 4.31 9.34
N GLU A 115 15.09 3.69 10.47
CA GLU A 115 16.36 2.99 10.68
C GLU A 115 16.22 1.82 11.66
N LEU A 116 15.27 0.91 11.39
CA LEU A 116 15.10 -0.31 12.19
C LEU A 116 16.41 -1.09 12.22
N GLN A 117 16.78 -1.56 13.41
CA GLN A 117 17.89 -2.48 13.59
C GLN A 117 17.38 -3.92 13.59
N ALA A 118 18.27 -4.87 13.31
CA ALA A 118 17.95 -6.29 13.34
C ALA A 118 17.33 -6.75 14.68
N ALA A 119 17.76 -6.16 15.79
CA ALA A 119 17.25 -6.45 17.12
C ALA A 119 15.83 -5.90 17.37
N ASP A 120 15.38 -4.93 16.56
CA ASP A 120 14.07 -4.30 16.70
C ASP A 120 12.99 -5.07 15.92
N VAL A 121 13.37 -5.89 14.94
CA VAL A 121 12.44 -6.59 14.02
C VAL A 121 11.48 -7.49 14.79
N GLU A 122 11.97 -8.40 15.61
CA GLU A 122 11.10 -9.34 16.35
C GLU A 122 10.20 -8.60 17.35
N PRO A 123 10.69 -7.69 18.22
CA PRO A 123 9.84 -6.89 19.09
C PRO A 123 8.78 -6.07 18.35
N PHE A 124 9.15 -5.45 17.22
CA PHE A 124 8.22 -4.67 16.41
C PHE A 124 7.06 -5.53 15.89
N LEU A 125 7.36 -6.72 15.36
CA LEU A 125 6.34 -7.63 14.84
C LEU A 125 5.45 -8.24 15.93
N ASP A 126 6.02 -8.51 17.09
CA ASP A 126 5.27 -9.00 18.26
C ASP A 126 4.32 -7.92 18.79
N ASP A 127 4.79 -6.68 18.89
CA ASP A 127 4.01 -5.54 19.36
C ASP A 127 2.85 -5.20 18.40
N LEU A 128 2.99 -5.46 17.09
CA LEU A 128 1.89 -5.37 16.13
C LEU A 128 0.88 -6.53 16.26
N SER A 129 1.30 -7.68 16.78
CA SER A 129 0.52 -8.93 16.84
C SER A 129 -0.44 -9.01 18.04
N VAL A 130 -1.08 -7.90 18.39
CA VAL A 130 -2.09 -7.86 19.46
C VAL A 130 -3.47 -8.25 18.95
N ALA A 131 -4.28 -8.80 19.85
CA ALA A 131 -5.67 -9.13 19.56
C ALA A 131 -6.62 -7.97 19.88
N GLU A 132 -6.27 -7.11 20.84
CA GLU A 132 -7.12 -5.99 21.25
C GLU A 132 -7.12 -4.86 20.21
N PRO A 133 -8.27 -4.23 19.93
CA PRO A 133 -9.55 -4.38 20.65
C PRO A 133 -10.46 -5.52 20.14
N LEU A 134 -10.01 -6.27 19.14
CA LEU A 134 -10.69 -7.46 18.63
C LEU A 134 -10.50 -8.68 19.56
N SER A 135 -11.06 -9.82 19.15
CA SER A 135 -10.83 -11.14 19.79
C SER A 135 -9.84 -12.02 19.02
N ASN A 136 -9.32 -11.50 17.89
CA ASN A 136 -8.37 -12.16 17.01
C ASN A 136 -7.16 -11.23 16.81
N VAL A 137 -5.97 -11.81 16.62
CA VAL A 137 -4.76 -11.06 16.27
C VAL A 137 -5.03 -10.20 15.03
N ILE A 138 -4.80 -8.90 15.14
CA ILE A 138 -5.28 -7.91 14.17
C ILE A 138 -4.68 -8.10 12.77
N PRO A 139 -3.35 -8.25 12.59
CA PRO A 139 -2.78 -8.58 11.29
C PRO A 139 -3.43 -9.81 10.64
N ILE A 140 -3.67 -10.86 11.42
CA ILE A 140 -4.31 -12.09 10.93
C ILE A 140 -5.77 -11.85 10.55
N TYR A 141 -6.51 -11.06 11.33
CA TYR A 141 -7.88 -10.67 11.03
C TYR A 141 -7.97 -9.90 9.70
N LEU A 142 -7.12 -8.89 9.53
CA LEU A 142 -7.01 -8.08 8.31
C LEU A 142 -6.70 -8.95 7.07
N LEU A 143 -5.82 -9.95 7.22
CA LEU A 143 -5.48 -10.92 6.17
C LEU A 143 -6.58 -11.98 5.95
N GLY A 144 -7.78 -11.79 6.50
CA GLY A 144 -8.95 -12.65 6.30
C GLY A 144 -8.99 -13.86 7.23
N GLY A 145 -8.36 -13.79 8.40
CA GLY A 145 -8.31 -14.86 9.39
C GLY A 145 -7.35 -16.00 9.02
N ARG A 146 -6.55 -15.84 7.97
CA ARG A 146 -5.53 -16.81 7.57
C ARG A 146 -4.23 -16.50 8.29
N TRP A 147 -3.79 -17.44 9.13
CA TRP A 147 -2.55 -17.33 9.89
C TRP A 147 -1.30 -17.32 8.99
N GLN A 148 -1.32 -18.12 7.92
CA GLN A 148 -0.11 -18.44 7.14
C GLN A 148 0.64 -17.23 6.56
N PRO A 149 0.01 -16.22 5.92
CA PRO A 149 0.77 -15.10 5.36
C PRO A 149 1.49 -14.27 6.43
N TRP A 150 0.86 -14.06 7.59
CA TRP A 150 1.46 -13.33 8.71
C TRP A 150 2.54 -14.15 9.40
N ASP A 151 2.27 -15.40 9.77
CA ASP A 151 3.24 -16.28 10.42
C ASP A 151 4.49 -16.48 9.55
N THR A 152 4.31 -16.67 8.24
CA THR A 152 5.42 -16.84 7.29
C THR A 152 6.23 -15.55 7.16
N PHE A 153 5.56 -14.40 7.10
CA PHE A 153 6.21 -13.09 7.11
C PHE A 153 7.04 -12.90 8.39
N GLN A 154 6.49 -13.20 9.57
CA GLN A 154 7.22 -13.13 10.83
C GLN A 154 8.42 -14.08 10.84
N GLN A 155 8.24 -15.33 10.42
CA GLN A 155 9.31 -16.32 10.35
C GLN A 155 10.44 -15.89 9.41
N LEU A 156 10.12 -15.39 8.22
CA LEU A 156 11.13 -14.90 7.27
C LEU A 156 11.89 -13.70 7.84
N SER A 157 11.18 -12.81 8.52
CA SER A 157 11.75 -11.62 9.15
C SER A 157 12.73 -11.97 10.27
N THR A 158 12.36 -12.89 11.15
CA THR A 158 13.21 -13.33 12.28
C THR A 158 14.36 -14.24 11.84
N THR A 159 14.23 -14.94 10.71
CA THR A 159 15.32 -15.77 10.14
C THR A 159 16.40 -14.92 9.46
N LYS A 160 16.05 -13.74 8.94
CA LYS A 160 16.96 -12.83 8.22
C LYS A 160 16.83 -11.38 8.77
N PRO A 161 17.06 -11.14 10.07
CA PRO A 161 16.65 -9.91 10.74
C PRO A 161 17.38 -8.67 10.20
N ASP A 162 18.67 -8.76 9.83
CA ASP A 162 19.39 -7.61 9.23
C ASP A 162 18.76 -7.17 7.90
N LYS A 163 18.37 -8.13 7.06
CA LYS A 163 17.73 -7.85 5.76
C LYS A 163 16.31 -7.35 5.95
N ALA A 164 15.56 -7.96 6.87
CA ALA A 164 14.21 -7.55 7.22
C ALA A 164 14.19 -6.11 7.74
N ALA A 165 15.09 -5.76 8.65
CA ALA A 165 15.21 -4.41 9.19
C ALA A 165 15.45 -3.37 8.08
N THR A 166 16.36 -3.67 7.15
CA THR A 166 16.63 -2.79 5.99
C THR A 166 15.39 -2.62 5.11
N VAL A 167 14.73 -3.71 4.74
CA VAL A 167 13.57 -3.70 3.83
C VAL A 167 12.35 -3.06 4.49
N LEU A 168 12.10 -3.33 5.77
CA LEU A 168 11.00 -2.72 6.51
C LEU A 168 11.23 -1.23 6.74
N SER A 169 12.47 -0.82 7.03
CA SER A 169 12.80 0.61 7.11
C SER A 169 12.57 1.32 5.79
N ASN A 170 12.97 0.68 4.68
CA ASN A 170 12.72 1.22 3.35
C ASN A 170 11.22 1.30 3.05
N LEU A 171 10.45 0.25 3.33
CA LEU A 171 9.01 0.23 3.08
C LEU A 171 8.27 1.33 3.88
N LEU A 172 8.53 1.39 5.18
CA LEU A 172 7.79 2.21 6.13
C LEU A 172 8.26 3.66 6.19
N ASN A 173 9.40 4.01 5.60
CA ASN A 173 9.85 5.39 5.50
C ASN A 173 9.30 6.05 4.22
N GLU A 174 8.43 7.05 4.37
CA GLU A 174 7.85 7.78 3.24
C GLU A 174 8.89 8.58 2.43
N ASP A 175 9.99 8.97 3.08
CA ASP A 175 11.07 9.73 2.46
C ASP A 175 12.14 8.84 1.81
N ALA A 176 12.05 7.51 1.95
CA ALA A 176 13.08 6.60 1.43
C ALA A 176 13.07 6.47 -0.11
N GLY A 177 11.96 6.81 -0.76
CA GLY A 177 11.84 6.82 -2.21
C GLY A 177 10.43 6.55 -2.72
N PRO A 178 10.27 6.36 -4.03
CA PRO A 178 8.99 6.02 -4.65
C PRO A 178 8.36 4.77 -4.02
N LEU A 179 7.03 4.77 -3.90
CA LEU A 179 6.30 3.64 -3.30
C LEU A 179 6.51 2.33 -4.07
N VAL A 180 6.63 2.40 -5.40
CA VAL A 180 6.90 1.24 -6.25
C VAL A 180 8.19 0.55 -5.84
N ASP A 181 9.30 1.28 -5.80
CA ASP A 181 10.62 0.75 -5.42
C ASP A 181 10.64 0.15 -4.00
N ARG A 182 9.93 0.81 -3.07
CA ARG A 182 9.74 0.35 -1.70
C ARG A 182 9.00 -0.98 -1.65
N LEU A 183 7.93 -1.12 -2.43
CA LEU A 183 7.15 -2.36 -2.55
C LEU A 183 7.92 -3.48 -3.28
N GLU A 184 8.69 -3.15 -4.32
CA GLU A 184 9.53 -4.12 -5.02
C GLU A 184 10.62 -4.69 -4.12
N SER A 185 11.29 -3.82 -3.36
CA SER A 185 12.28 -4.22 -2.34
C SER A 185 11.67 -5.17 -1.31
N PHE A 186 10.42 -4.93 -0.91
CA PHE A 186 9.67 -5.84 -0.05
C PHE A 186 9.43 -7.19 -0.74
N ASN A 187 8.93 -7.19 -1.97
CA ASN A 187 8.63 -8.41 -2.71
C ASN A 187 9.87 -9.27 -2.97
N ASP A 188 11.04 -8.66 -3.17
CA ASP A 188 12.30 -9.38 -3.37
C ASP A 188 12.73 -10.18 -2.14
N LEU A 189 12.60 -9.60 -0.93
CA LEU A 189 12.93 -10.31 0.30
C LEU A 189 11.88 -11.35 0.67
N TYR A 190 10.60 -11.02 0.47
CA TYR A 190 9.45 -11.82 0.89
C TYR A 190 8.83 -12.62 -0.27
N SER A 191 9.57 -12.90 -1.33
CA SER A 191 9.08 -13.68 -2.48
C SER A 191 8.59 -15.08 -2.06
N GLU A 192 9.18 -15.64 -1.01
CA GLU A 192 8.85 -16.95 -0.42
C GLU A 192 7.61 -16.93 0.51
N LEU A 193 7.04 -15.76 0.79
CA LEU A 193 5.88 -15.61 1.68
C LEU A 193 4.66 -16.37 1.17
N SER A 194 4.44 -16.32 -0.14
CA SER A 194 3.37 -17.03 -0.84
C SER A 194 3.70 -17.13 -2.32
N ASP A 195 3.18 -18.14 -3.01
CA ASP A 195 3.19 -18.18 -4.48
C ASP A 195 2.26 -17.10 -5.07
N SER A 196 1.31 -16.59 -4.28
CA SER A 196 0.38 -15.54 -4.66
C SER A 196 0.98 -14.15 -4.43
N GLY A 197 1.23 -13.42 -5.52
CA GLY A 197 1.65 -12.02 -5.44
C GLY A 197 0.64 -11.13 -4.69
N SER A 198 -0.64 -11.46 -4.74
CA SER A 198 -1.68 -10.70 -4.02
C SER A 198 -1.56 -10.82 -2.50
N GLU A 199 -1.13 -11.97 -1.96
CA GLU A 199 -0.92 -12.14 -0.52
C GLU A 199 0.31 -11.35 -0.05
N ARG A 200 1.38 -11.31 -0.86
CA ARG A 200 2.56 -10.47 -0.59
C ARG A 200 2.20 -8.98 -0.58
N MET A 201 1.41 -8.54 -1.57
CA MET A 201 0.93 -7.16 -1.64
C MET A 201 0.03 -6.83 -0.44
N SER A 202 -0.83 -7.76 -0.03
CA SER A 202 -1.70 -7.58 1.14
C SER A 202 -0.89 -7.35 2.41
N VAL A 203 0.18 -8.12 2.64
CA VAL A 203 1.04 -7.92 3.83
C VAL A 203 1.77 -6.59 3.78
N ALA A 204 2.39 -6.23 2.64
CA ALA A 204 3.12 -4.97 2.51
C ALA A 204 2.21 -3.74 2.74
N THR A 205 1.05 -3.72 2.09
CA THR A 205 0.10 -2.60 2.18
C THR A 205 -0.67 -2.57 3.50
N MET A 206 -0.85 -3.72 4.16
CA MET A 206 -1.33 -3.78 5.54
C MET A 206 -0.35 -3.05 6.48
N LEU A 207 0.95 -3.33 6.39
CA LEU A 207 1.95 -2.65 7.20
C LEU A 207 1.96 -1.14 6.94
N LEU A 208 1.90 -0.74 5.66
CA LEU A 208 1.80 0.67 5.27
C LEU A 208 0.55 1.36 5.85
N MET A 209 -0.63 0.72 5.75
CA MET A 209 -1.87 1.26 6.32
C MET A 209 -1.82 1.35 7.85
N ILE A 210 -1.21 0.37 8.52
CA ILE A 210 -1.12 0.37 9.99
C ILE A 210 -0.21 1.50 10.48
N VAL A 211 0.91 1.74 9.80
CA VAL A 211 1.90 2.75 10.19
C VAL A 211 1.51 4.15 9.71
N HIS A 212 0.91 4.25 8.52
CA HIS A 212 0.52 5.51 7.87
C HIS A 212 -0.94 5.43 7.41
N PRO A 213 -1.91 5.38 8.35
CA PRO A 213 -3.33 5.15 8.06
C PRO A 213 -4.00 6.28 7.25
N ASP A 214 -3.33 7.42 7.15
CA ASP A 214 -3.80 8.57 6.39
C ASP A 214 -3.32 8.54 4.93
N GLN A 215 -2.38 7.65 4.60
CA GLN A 215 -1.68 7.64 3.31
C GLN A 215 -2.00 6.41 2.46
N TYR A 216 -2.26 5.26 3.09
CA TYR A 216 -2.39 3.98 2.39
C TYR A 216 -3.66 3.22 2.78
N VAL A 217 -4.11 2.37 1.86
CA VAL A 217 -5.21 1.41 2.06
C VAL A 217 -4.64 0.01 1.88
N MET A 218 -4.91 -0.88 2.81
CA MET A 218 -4.53 -2.28 2.65
C MET A 218 -5.15 -2.88 1.39
N TYR A 219 -4.30 -3.39 0.50
CA TYR A 219 -4.71 -4.11 -0.69
C TYR A 219 -5.24 -5.49 -0.32
N ARG A 220 -6.37 -5.85 -0.93
CA ARG A 220 -6.87 -7.22 -0.93
C ARG A 220 -7.57 -7.46 -2.26
N TYR A 221 -7.06 -8.40 -3.05
CA TYR A 221 -7.49 -8.58 -4.45
C TYR A 221 -9.01 -8.54 -4.62
N GLN A 222 -9.75 -9.41 -3.92
CA GLN A 222 -11.21 -9.47 -4.11
C GLN A 222 -11.93 -8.19 -3.66
N MET A 223 -11.43 -7.51 -2.62
CA MET A 223 -12.03 -6.27 -2.13
C MET A 223 -11.85 -5.12 -3.14
N PHE A 224 -10.65 -5.04 -3.74
CA PHE A 224 -10.37 -4.06 -4.78
C PHE A 224 -11.09 -4.42 -6.08
N ASP A 225 -11.07 -5.68 -6.49
CA ASP A 225 -11.77 -6.19 -7.68
C ASP A 225 -13.28 -5.89 -7.60
N ASP A 226 -13.93 -6.20 -6.48
CA ASP A 226 -15.37 -5.94 -6.28
C ASP A 226 -15.69 -4.44 -6.36
N PHE A 227 -14.82 -3.57 -5.84
CA PHE A 227 -15.05 -2.12 -5.90
C PHE A 227 -14.77 -1.54 -7.29
N PHE A 228 -13.60 -1.79 -7.86
CA PHE A 228 -13.20 -1.21 -9.13
C PHE A 228 -14.01 -1.77 -10.30
N SER A 229 -14.43 -3.04 -10.26
CA SER A 229 -15.31 -3.59 -11.31
C SER A 229 -16.73 -3.02 -11.28
N GLU A 230 -17.21 -2.56 -10.13
CA GLU A 230 -18.53 -1.92 -9.99
C GLU A 230 -18.46 -0.43 -10.38
N PHE A 231 -17.41 0.28 -9.95
CA PHE A 231 -17.34 1.74 -10.04
C PHE A 231 -16.33 2.28 -11.05
N SER A 232 -15.73 1.44 -11.88
CA SER A 232 -14.85 1.89 -12.98
C SER A 232 -14.80 0.87 -14.11
N ASP A 233 -14.21 1.27 -15.23
CA ASP A 233 -13.83 0.35 -16.32
C ASP A 233 -12.46 -0.32 -16.08
N TYR A 234 -11.83 -0.10 -14.92
CA TYR A 234 -10.50 -0.63 -14.61
C TYR A 234 -10.56 -2.09 -14.17
N SER A 235 -9.75 -2.93 -14.81
CA SER A 235 -9.61 -4.35 -14.44
C SER A 235 -8.43 -4.50 -13.48
N VAL A 236 -8.71 -4.87 -12.23
CA VAL A 236 -7.67 -5.07 -11.22
C VAL A 236 -6.79 -6.27 -11.59
N PRO A 237 -5.47 -6.08 -11.77
CA PRO A 237 -4.61 -7.17 -12.16
C PRO A 237 -4.32 -8.09 -10.97
N TYR A 238 -4.38 -9.39 -11.23
CA TYR A 238 -3.97 -10.39 -10.25
C TYR A 238 -2.44 -10.42 -10.12
N GLY A 239 -1.92 -10.47 -8.89
CA GLY A 239 -0.49 -10.61 -8.62
C GLY A 239 0.08 -9.50 -7.73
N PHE A 240 1.40 -9.32 -7.82
CA PHE A 240 2.14 -8.27 -7.12
C PHE A 240 2.52 -7.19 -8.14
N ASN A 241 1.70 -6.14 -8.26
CA ASN A 241 1.88 -5.07 -9.23
C ASN A 241 1.87 -3.72 -8.49
N PRO A 242 3.02 -3.20 -8.04
CA PRO A 242 3.09 -1.94 -7.30
C PRO A 242 2.57 -0.74 -8.07
N GLY A 243 2.84 -0.65 -9.38
CA GLY A 243 2.36 0.44 -10.22
C GLY A 243 0.83 0.51 -10.29
N ASP A 244 0.16 -0.63 -10.45
CA ASP A 244 -1.30 -0.72 -10.40
C ASP A 244 -1.85 -0.37 -9.02
N TYR A 245 -1.17 -0.80 -7.95
CA TYR A 245 -1.56 -0.40 -6.60
C TYR A 245 -1.47 1.12 -6.40
N VAL A 246 -0.43 1.79 -6.93
CA VAL A 246 -0.33 3.26 -6.90
C VAL A 246 -1.48 3.91 -7.67
N LEU A 247 -1.82 3.43 -8.87
CA LEU A 247 -2.97 3.94 -9.63
C LEU A 247 -4.28 3.83 -8.86
N MET A 248 -4.52 2.66 -8.25
CA MET A 248 -5.71 2.40 -7.44
C MET A 248 -5.72 3.30 -6.20
N LEU A 249 -4.58 3.47 -5.54
CA LEU A 249 -4.45 4.34 -4.37
C LEU A 249 -4.76 5.81 -4.71
N ASP A 250 -4.28 6.30 -5.85
CA ASP A 250 -4.58 7.67 -6.30
C ASP A 250 -6.07 7.87 -6.61
N ALA A 251 -6.74 6.88 -7.19
CA ALA A 251 -8.19 6.91 -7.38
C ALA A 251 -8.94 6.94 -6.03
N LEU A 252 -8.47 6.15 -5.05
CA LEU A 252 -9.03 6.10 -3.70
C LEU A 252 -8.79 7.39 -2.90
N ARG A 253 -7.74 8.16 -3.19
CA ARG A 253 -7.58 9.53 -2.65
C ARG A 253 -8.66 10.47 -3.16
N GLY A 254 -9.15 10.28 -4.39
CA GLY A 254 -10.34 10.97 -4.88
C GLY A 254 -11.58 10.63 -4.05
N VAL A 255 -11.76 9.36 -3.72
CA VAL A 255 -12.85 8.90 -2.82
C VAL A 255 -12.75 9.53 -1.43
N GLN A 256 -11.54 9.58 -0.86
CA GLN A 256 -11.29 10.25 0.42
C GLN A 256 -11.71 11.72 0.35
N ALA A 257 -11.27 12.44 -0.68
CA ALA A 257 -11.59 13.86 -0.86
C ALA A 257 -13.10 14.09 -1.02
N ASP A 258 -13.82 13.21 -1.72
CA ASP A 258 -15.27 13.31 -1.86
C ASP A 258 -15.99 13.06 -0.52
N LEU A 259 -15.58 12.03 0.23
CA LEU A 259 -16.12 11.75 1.58
C LEU A 259 -15.89 12.91 2.56
N ASP A 260 -14.75 13.57 2.48
CA ASP A 260 -14.41 14.72 3.34
C ASP A 260 -15.39 15.90 3.14
N THR A 261 -16.06 15.97 1.99
CA THR A 261 -17.06 17.01 1.73
C THR A 261 -18.43 16.75 2.38
N THR A 262 -18.72 15.51 2.76
CA THR A 262 -20.04 15.06 3.22
C THR A 262 -20.06 14.54 4.66
N THR A 263 -18.88 14.37 5.27
CA THR A 263 -18.71 13.75 6.58
C THR A 263 -18.40 14.80 7.65
N ASP A 264 -18.87 14.58 8.89
CA ASP A 264 -18.74 15.53 10.01
C ASP A 264 -17.39 15.40 10.77
N HIS A 265 -16.47 14.57 10.29
CA HIS A 265 -15.12 14.35 10.83
C HIS A 265 -14.06 14.34 9.73
N ASP A 266 -12.79 14.44 10.14
CA ASP A 266 -11.63 14.40 9.25
C ASP A 266 -11.47 13.00 8.63
N VAL A 267 -11.65 12.91 7.32
CA VAL A 267 -11.67 11.63 6.60
C VAL A 267 -10.26 11.15 6.29
N ARG A 268 -9.95 9.91 6.66
CA ARG A 268 -8.63 9.28 6.48
C ARG A 268 -8.72 8.16 5.46
N MET A 269 -7.58 7.69 4.96
CA MET A 269 -7.56 6.51 4.08
C MET A 269 -8.08 5.24 4.80
N LEU A 270 -8.07 5.25 6.14
CA LEU A 270 -8.71 4.23 6.96
C LEU A 270 -10.24 4.16 6.76
N ASP A 271 -10.90 5.30 6.60
CA ASP A 271 -12.33 5.38 6.31
C ASP A 271 -12.64 4.85 4.91
N VAL A 272 -11.78 5.17 3.94
CA VAL A 272 -11.85 4.60 2.59
C VAL A 272 -11.68 3.07 2.64
N HIS A 273 -10.74 2.55 3.43
CA HIS A 273 -10.61 1.11 3.63
C HIS A 273 -11.87 0.49 4.25
N SER A 274 -12.52 1.17 5.21
CA SER A 274 -13.80 0.72 5.79
C SER A 274 -14.93 0.72 4.74
N LEU A 275 -15.02 1.74 3.89
CA LEU A 275 -15.97 1.78 2.78
C LEU A 275 -15.75 0.60 1.82
N LEU A 276 -14.51 0.36 1.39
CA LEU A 276 -14.17 -0.77 0.51
C LEU A 276 -14.56 -2.11 1.14
N TRP A 277 -14.30 -2.27 2.43
CA TRP A 277 -14.68 -3.47 3.16
C TRP A 277 -16.20 -3.68 3.20
N LEU A 278 -16.97 -2.62 3.43
CA LEU A 278 -18.44 -2.69 3.43
C LEU A 278 -18.99 -3.02 2.05
N VAL A 279 -18.50 -2.39 0.99
CA VAL A 279 -18.87 -2.73 -0.40
C VAL A 279 -18.60 -4.21 -0.67
N HIS A 280 -17.41 -4.70 -0.31
CA HIS A 280 -17.05 -6.11 -0.49
C HIS A 280 -17.95 -7.07 0.30
N ARG A 281 -18.34 -6.70 1.53
CA ARG A 281 -19.12 -7.57 2.42
C ARG A 281 -20.64 -7.53 2.17
N LYS A 282 -21.16 -6.39 1.74
CA LYS A 282 -22.60 -6.11 1.64
C LYS A 282 -23.08 -5.85 0.22
N GLY A 283 -22.18 -5.49 -0.69
CA GLY A 283 -22.51 -4.82 -1.93
C GLY A 283 -22.88 -3.35 -1.70
N PRO A 284 -23.04 -2.57 -2.78
CA PRO A 284 -23.60 -1.23 -2.70
C PRO A 284 -25.02 -1.23 -2.10
N PRO A 285 -25.43 -0.14 -1.42
CA PRO A 285 -26.75 0.00 -0.79
C PRO A 285 -27.92 0.03 -1.77
#